data_AF-A0A485PRF3-F1
#
_entry.id   AF-A0A485PRF3-F1
#
_cell.length_a   1.000
_cell.length_b   1.000
_cell.length_c   1.000
_cell.angle_alpha   90.00
_cell.angle_beta   90.00
_cell.angle_gamma   90.00
#
_symmetry.space_group_name_H-M   'P 1'
#
loop_
_entity.id
_entity.type
_entity.pdbx_description
1 polymer ?
#
loop_
_entity_poly.entity_id
_entity_poly.type
_entity_poly.pdbx_seq_one_letter_code
_entity_poly.pdbx_strand_id
1 'polypeptide(L)'
;MEPLAPMRLYTLSKRHFVLVFVVFFVCFGLTVFVGIRGPKVIQTSAANFSLSNSKKLKPIQILSNPLSTYNQQLWLTCVVELDQSKETSIQTSFLMTVKVDGVAQDGTTMFIHNKVHNRTRTLTCAGKCAEIIVAHLGYLNYTQYTVTVGFEHLKLAIKEMNFTWKTYDPAFSQLEIWFRFVFVVLTFIVTCLFAHSLRKFSMRDWGMEQKWMSILLPLLLLYNDPFFPLSFLVNSWFPGMLDDLFQSVFLCALLLFWLCVYHGIRVQGERKCLTFYLPKFFIVGLLWLASVTLGIWQTVNELHDPMYQYRVDTGNFQGMKIFFMVVAAVYILYLLFLIVRACSELRHMPYVDLRLKFLTALTFVVLVFR
;
A
#
# COMPACT_ATOMS: atom_id res chain seq x y z
N MET A 1 -27.21 -36.51 10.51
CA MET A 1 -26.80 -35.22 9.91
C MET A 1 -26.58 -34.27 11.06
N GLU A 2 -25.33 -34.07 11.49
CA GLU A 2 -25.02 -33.14 12.59
C GLU A 2 -25.49 -31.73 12.19
N PRO A 3 -26.14 -30.96 13.10
CA PRO A 3 -26.72 -29.68 12.75
C PRO A 3 -25.61 -28.65 12.51
N LEU A 4 -25.34 -28.31 11.24
CA LEU A 4 -24.49 -27.16 10.92
C LEU A 4 -25.09 -25.88 11.51
N ALA A 5 -24.23 -25.01 12.04
CA ALA A 5 -24.65 -23.70 12.52
C ALA A 5 -25.38 -22.93 11.40
N PRO A 6 -26.61 -22.43 11.63
CA PRO A 6 -27.41 -21.81 10.59
C PRO A 6 -26.74 -20.53 10.06
N MET A 7 -26.64 -20.41 8.74
CA MET A 7 -26.16 -19.19 8.10
C MET A 7 -27.31 -18.23 7.85
N ARG A 8 -27.21 -17.01 8.39
CA ARG A 8 -28.23 -15.96 8.21
C ARG A 8 -28.50 -15.63 6.75
N LEU A 9 -27.53 -15.81 5.85
CA LEU A 9 -27.70 -15.61 4.41
C LEU A 9 -28.86 -16.43 3.84
N TYR A 10 -29.15 -17.61 4.40
CA TYR A 10 -30.23 -18.47 3.95
C TYR A 10 -31.59 -18.20 4.59
N THR A 11 -31.60 -17.50 5.73
CA THR A 11 -32.82 -17.17 6.45
C THR A 11 -33.28 -15.73 6.18
N LEU A 12 -32.49 -14.95 5.43
CA LEU A 12 -32.83 -13.57 5.08
C LEU A 12 -33.94 -13.54 4.03
N SER A 13 -34.97 -12.73 4.29
CA SER A 13 -35.99 -12.45 3.26
C SER A 13 -35.42 -11.56 2.15
N LYS A 14 -36.01 -11.64 0.94
CA LYS A 14 -35.60 -10.81 -0.21
C LYS A 14 -35.53 -9.31 0.13
N ARG A 15 -36.43 -8.80 0.99
CA ARG A 15 -36.44 -7.40 1.43
C ARG A 15 -35.22 -7.03 2.28
N HIS A 16 -34.92 -7.84 3.29
CA HIS A 16 -33.72 -7.62 4.12
C HIS A 16 -32.45 -7.74 3.28
N PHE A 17 -32.44 -8.67 2.32
CA PHE A 17 -31.32 -8.84 1.40
C PHE A 17 -31.06 -7.57 0.58
N VAL A 18 -32.09 -7.01 -0.07
CA VAL A 18 -31.95 -5.75 -0.83
C VAL A 18 -31.52 -4.60 0.08
N LEU A 19 -32.06 -4.52 1.29
CA LEU A 19 -31.72 -3.48 2.25
C LEU A 19 -30.23 -3.49 2.60
N VAL A 20 -29.62 -4.67 2.79
CA VAL A 20 -28.17 -4.78 3.06
C VAL A 20 -27.34 -4.17 1.92
N PHE A 21 -27.71 -4.40 0.66
CA PHE A 21 -27.01 -3.81 -0.48
C PHE A 21 -27.22 -2.29 -0.57
N VAL A 22 -28.43 -1.81 -0.33
CA VAL A 22 -28.71 -0.37 -0.31
C VAL A 22 -27.85 0.31 0.76
N VAL A 23 -27.82 -0.24 1.98
CA VAL A 23 -26.97 0.29 3.06
C VAL A 23 -25.49 0.26 2.67
N PHE A 24 -25.01 -0.84 2.08
CA PHE A 24 -23.63 -0.95 1.60
C PHE A 24 -23.28 0.14 0.58
N PHE A 25 -24.10 0.34 -0.45
CA PHE A 25 -23.85 1.36 -1.47
C PHE A 25 -23.98 2.79 -0.94
N VAL A 26 -24.88 3.04 0.02
CA VAL A 26 -24.97 4.33 0.71
C VAL A 26 -23.69 4.59 1.51
N CYS A 27 -23.24 3.62 2.32
CA CYS A 27 -21.99 3.75 3.07
C CYS A 27 -20.78 3.94 2.15
N PHE A 28 -20.67 3.15 1.08
CA PHE A 28 -19.62 3.27 0.08
C PHE A 28 -19.65 4.64 -0.61
N GLY A 29 -20.83 5.11 -1.01
CA GLY A 29 -21.02 6.43 -1.61
C GLY A 29 -20.60 7.56 -0.66
N LEU A 30 -20.94 7.45 0.63
CA LEU A 30 -20.50 8.40 1.65
C LEU A 30 -18.97 8.42 1.78
N THR A 31 -18.31 7.25 1.79
CA THR A 31 -16.84 7.19 1.86
C THR A 31 -16.17 7.80 0.63
N VAL A 32 -16.71 7.57 -0.57
CA VAL A 32 -16.20 8.16 -1.81
C VAL A 32 -16.42 9.68 -1.81
N PHE A 33 -17.57 10.15 -1.34
CA PHE A 33 -17.86 11.57 -1.24
C PHE A 33 -16.91 12.30 -0.29
N VAL A 34 -16.62 11.70 0.88
CA VAL A 34 -15.62 12.22 1.82
C VAL A 34 -14.24 12.29 1.17
N GLY A 35 -13.85 11.28 0.39
CA GLY A 35 -12.58 11.29 -0.35
C GLY A 35 -12.49 12.41 -1.42
N ILE A 36 -13.59 12.70 -2.12
CA ILE A 36 -13.63 13.76 -3.14
C ILE A 36 -13.65 15.16 -2.53
N ARG A 37 -14.38 15.35 -1.43
CA ARG A 37 -14.52 16.65 -0.75
C ARG A 37 -13.45 16.92 0.30
N GLY A 38 -12.67 15.91 0.67
CA GLY A 38 -11.64 15.99 1.67
C GLY A 38 -10.48 16.91 1.29
N PRO A 39 -9.58 17.20 2.24
CA PRO A 39 -8.33 17.90 1.98
C PRO A 39 -7.47 17.15 0.95
N LYS A 40 -6.57 17.88 0.30
CA LYS A 40 -5.66 17.28 -0.67
C LYS A 40 -4.70 16.34 0.03
N VAL A 41 -4.37 15.22 -0.60
CA VAL A 41 -3.41 14.25 -0.02
C VAL A 41 -2.00 14.85 0.07
N ILE A 42 -1.56 15.48 -1.02
CA ILE A 42 -0.22 16.05 -1.15
C ILE A 42 -0.31 17.56 -1.26
N GLN A 43 0.45 18.25 -0.39
CA GLN A 43 0.70 19.67 -0.47
C GLN A 43 2.02 19.91 -1.19
N THR A 44 2.04 20.88 -2.10
CA THR A 44 3.23 21.24 -2.89
C THR A 44 3.64 22.67 -2.60
N SER A 45 4.92 22.90 -2.32
CA SER A 45 5.49 24.24 -2.08
C SER A 45 6.73 24.44 -2.95
N ALA A 46 6.87 25.63 -3.55
CA ALA A 46 8.10 25.99 -4.26
C ALA A 46 9.26 26.08 -3.26
N ALA A 47 10.44 25.61 -3.67
CA ALA A 47 11.63 25.73 -2.84
C ALA A 47 12.38 27.02 -3.19
N ASN A 48 12.69 27.82 -2.18
CA ASN A 48 13.51 29.01 -2.35
C ASN A 48 14.98 28.61 -2.29
N PHE A 49 15.74 28.91 -3.34
CA PHE A 49 17.18 28.68 -3.38
C PHE A 49 17.87 29.84 -4.09
N SER A 50 19.12 30.13 -3.72
CA SER A 50 19.95 31.13 -4.38
C SER A 50 20.96 30.44 -5.30
N LEU A 51 20.91 30.74 -6.59
CA LEU A 51 21.91 30.27 -7.55
C LEU A 51 23.04 31.31 -7.63
N SER A 52 24.26 30.97 -7.18
CA SER A 52 25.42 31.85 -7.42
C SER A 52 25.92 31.66 -8.86
N ASN A 53 26.08 32.75 -9.62
CA ASN A 53 26.47 32.82 -11.05
C ASN A 53 27.90 32.30 -11.39
N SER A 54 28.30 31.15 -10.86
CA SER A 54 29.57 30.48 -11.17
C SER A 54 29.40 29.48 -12.31
N LYS A 55 30.37 29.45 -13.25
CA LYS A 55 30.43 28.50 -14.39
C LYS A 55 30.46 27.02 -14.00
N LYS A 56 30.72 26.70 -12.72
CA LYS A 56 30.48 25.37 -12.13
C LYS A 56 29.24 25.45 -11.23
N LEU A 57 28.27 24.56 -11.46
CA LEU A 57 27.18 24.29 -10.52
C LEU A 57 27.80 23.89 -9.18
N LYS A 58 27.80 24.83 -8.23
CA LYS A 58 28.11 24.53 -6.83
C LYS A 58 26.97 23.71 -6.24
N PRO A 59 27.22 22.93 -5.16
CA PRO A 59 26.15 22.27 -4.44
C PRO A 59 25.11 23.31 -4.00
N ILE A 60 23.84 23.06 -4.34
CA ILE A 60 22.71 23.94 -4.02
C ILE A 60 22.17 23.49 -2.67
N GLN A 61 22.10 24.41 -1.71
CA GLN A 61 21.48 24.17 -0.42
C GLN A 61 20.03 24.64 -0.46
N ILE A 62 19.11 23.75 -0.10
CA ILE A 62 17.68 23.99 -0.15
C ILE A 62 17.10 23.69 1.22
N LEU A 63 16.50 24.72 1.83
CA LEU A 63 15.86 24.60 3.13
C LEU A 63 14.37 24.25 2.95
N SER A 64 13.88 23.31 3.76
CA SER A 64 12.46 22.98 3.81
C SER A 64 11.67 24.02 4.61
N ASN A 65 10.37 24.11 4.32
CA ASN A 65 9.44 24.79 5.22
C ASN A 65 9.40 24.08 6.59
N PRO A 66 8.92 24.75 7.66
CA PRO A 66 8.66 24.09 8.93
C PRO A 66 7.70 22.92 8.75
N LEU A 67 8.07 21.77 9.30
CA LEU A 67 7.34 20.51 9.22
C LEU A 67 6.89 20.08 10.62
N SER A 68 5.79 19.33 10.61
CA SER A 68 5.26 18.62 11.77
C SER A 68 5.22 17.12 11.49
N THR A 69 5.02 16.30 12.51
CA THR A 69 4.81 14.85 12.34
C THR A 69 3.59 14.55 11.46
N TYR A 70 2.58 15.44 11.42
CA TYR A 70 1.42 15.31 10.54
C TYR A 70 1.73 15.43 9.05
N ASN A 71 2.93 15.91 8.67
CA ASN A 71 3.34 15.93 7.27
C ASN A 71 3.79 14.57 6.74
N GLN A 72 3.90 13.55 7.61
CA GLN A 72 4.25 12.14 7.37
C GLN A 72 5.57 11.91 6.62
N GLN A 73 5.68 12.38 5.38
CA GLN A 73 6.78 12.18 4.46
C GLN A 73 7.16 13.50 3.77
N LEU A 74 8.41 13.58 3.31
CA LEU A 74 8.93 14.74 2.57
C LEU A 74 9.60 14.27 1.28
N TRP A 75 9.22 14.88 0.16
CA TRP A 75 9.90 14.73 -1.11
C TRP A 75 10.45 16.06 -1.58
N LEU A 76 11.69 16.03 -2.05
CA LEU A 76 12.28 17.09 -2.87
C LEU A 76 12.30 16.61 -4.31
N THR A 77 11.71 17.39 -5.20
CA THR A 77 11.68 17.11 -6.64
C THR A 77 12.32 18.24 -7.41
N CYS A 78 12.86 17.94 -8.59
CA CYS A 78 13.45 18.93 -9.48
C CYS A 78 12.90 18.75 -10.90
N VAL A 79 12.56 19.86 -11.52
CA VAL A 79 12.23 19.96 -12.94
C VAL A 79 13.25 20.90 -13.58
N VAL A 80 13.94 20.42 -14.61
CA VAL A 80 14.94 21.20 -15.36
C VAL A 80 14.32 21.69 -16.66
N GLU A 81 14.48 22.98 -16.95
CA GLU A 81 14.09 23.59 -18.23
C GLU A 81 15.36 23.90 -19.04
N LEU A 82 15.39 23.50 -20.31
CA LEU A 82 16.55 23.67 -21.20
C LEU A 82 16.41 24.97 -22.01
N ASP A 83 17.55 25.60 -22.34
CA ASP A 83 17.56 26.83 -23.15
C ASP A 83 17.09 26.62 -24.61
N GLN A 84 17.27 25.41 -25.15
CA GLN A 84 16.89 25.08 -26.54
C GLN A 84 15.96 23.87 -26.58
N SER A 85 14.71 24.08 -27.01
CA SER A 85 13.77 23.04 -27.38
C SER A 85 14.11 22.47 -28.75
N LYS A 86 15.06 21.53 -28.84
CA LYS A 86 15.11 20.65 -30.02
C LYS A 86 13.86 19.76 -29.99
N GLU A 87 13.20 19.54 -31.14
CA GLU A 87 12.00 18.69 -31.26
C GLU A 87 12.26 17.23 -30.83
N THR A 88 13.51 16.81 -30.81
CA THR A 88 13.94 15.48 -30.37
C THR A 88 14.11 15.40 -28.85
N SER A 89 13.55 14.36 -28.24
CA SER A 89 13.76 14.08 -26.82
C SER A 89 15.25 13.79 -26.53
N ILE A 90 15.83 14.54 -25.58
CA ILE A 90 17.22 14.38 -25.16
C ILE A 90 17.23 13.53 -23.89
N GLN A 91 18.02 12.46 -23.88
CA GLN A 91 18.29 11.66 -22.69
C GLN A 91 19.75 11.82 -22.27
N THR A 92 19.98 12.28 -21.04
CA THR A 92 21.33 12.48 -20.51
C THR A 92 21.46 11.91 -19.11
N SER A 93 22.53 11.16 -18.86
CA SER A 93 22.84 10.63 -17.54
C SER A 93 23.85 11.53 -16.83
N PHE A 94 23.65 11.78 -15.54
CA PHE A 94 24.56 12.57 -14.72
C PHE A 94 24.64 11.98 -13.31
N LEU A 95 25.70 12.32 -12.60
CA LEU A 95 25.88 11.89 -11.22
C LEU A 95 25.30 12.96 -10.30
N MET A 96 24.30 12.58 -9.50
CA MET A 96 23.67 13.44 -8.51
C MET A 96 24.21 13.08 -7.12
N THR A 97 24.62 14.08 -6.36
CA THR A 97 25.00 13.92 -4.95
C THR A 97 23.99 14.62 -4.07
N VAL A 98 23.57 13.95 -2.99
CA VAL A 98 22.59 14.49 -2.04
C VAL A 98 23.11 14.28 -0.63
N LYS A 99 23.06 15.35 0.16
CA LYS A 99 23.25 15.32 1.60
C LYS A 99 22.02 15.90 2.27
N VAL A 100 21.50 15.23 3.29
CA VAL A 100 20.34 15.68 4.06
C VAL A 100 20.79 15.94 5.50
N ASP A 101 20.61 17.16 5.99
CA ASP A 101 20.89 17.55 7.38
C ASP A 101 19.58 17.98 8.06
N GLY A 102 19.40 17.64 9.34
CA GLY A 102 18.19 17.96 10.11
C GLY A 102 18.42 19.13 11.07
N VAL A 103 17.41 19.95 11.29
CA VAL A 103 17.46 21.04 12.27
C VAL A 103 16.56 20.69 13.45
N ALA A 104 17.14 20.63 14.65
CA ALA A 104 16.39 20.38 15.88
C ALA A 104 15.56 21.61 16.30
N GLN A 105 14.64 21.42 17.24
CA GLN A 105 13.78 22.49 17.75
C GLN A 105 14.57 23.68 18.34
N ASP A 106 15.78 23.43 18.84
CA ASP A 106 16.68 24.45 19.39
C ASP A 106 17.44 25.24 18.32
N GLY A 107 17.14 25.01 17.03
CA GLY A 107 17.81 25.64 15.89
C GLY A 107 19.20 25.09 15.58
N THR A 108 19.70 24.13 16.37
CA THR A 108 20.97 23.46 16.11
C THR A 108 20.84 22.49 14.94
N THR A 109 21.74 22.63 13.95
CA THR A 109 21.85 21.67 12.85
C THR A 109 22.44 20.37 13.40
N MET A 110 21.61 19.34 13.49
CA MET A 110 22.05 17.99 13.83
C MET A 110 22.34 17.26 12.53
N PHE A 111 23.59 16.85 12.35
CA PHE A 111 23.99 16.06 11.19
C PHE A 111 23.28 14.71 11.23
N ILE A 112 22.18 14.59 10.50
CA ILE A 112 21.59 13.31 10.12
C ILE A 112 22.67 12.64 9.29
N HIS A 113 23.25 11.54 9.79
CA HIS A 113 24.29 10.74 9.13
C HIS A 113 25.14 11.52 8.12
N ASN A 114 26.35 11.96 8.50
CA ASN A 114 27.27 12.79 7.70
C ASN A 114 27.82 12.10 6.42
N LYS A 115 26.98 11.37 5.71
CA LYS A 115 27.23 10.55 4.54
C LYS A 115 26.56 11.25 3.36
N VAL A 116 27.38 11.56 2.36
CA VAL A 116 26.89 12.04 1.07
C VAL A 116 26.46 10.83 0.27
N HIS A 117 25.23 10.86 -0.24
CA HIS A 117 24.71 9.82 -1.12
C HIS A 117 24.94 10.23 -2.57
N ASN A 118 25.33 9.27 -3.40
CA ASN A 118 25.62 9.50 -4.81
C ASN A 118 24.89 8.47 -5.67
N ARG A 119 24.09 8.94 -6.63
CA ARG A 119 23.41 8.07 -7.60
C ARG A 119 23.39 8.69 -8.98
N THR A 120 23.56 7.85 -9.98
CA THR A 120 23.40 8.23 -11.38
C THR A 120 21.91 8.38 -11.69
N ARG A 121 21.52 9.52 -12.25
CA ARG A 121 20.15 9.79 -12.70
C ARG A 121 20.13 10.07 -14.19
N THR A 122 19.01 9.72 -14.81
CA THR A 122 18.75 9.97 -16.22
C THR A 122 17.69 11.06 -16.36
N LEU A 123 18.03 12.15 -17.06
CA LEU A 123 17.07 13.19 -17.44
C LEU A 123 16.55 12.89 -18.83
N THR A 124 15.23 12.85 -18.98
CA THR A 124 14.55 12.79 -20.28
C THR A 124 13.84 14.11 -20.52
N CYS A 125 14.21 14.82 -21.59
CA CYS A 125 13.77 16.20 -21.82
C CYS A 125 13.16 16.38 -23.20
N ALA A 126 12.01 17.07 -23.26
CA ALA A 126 11.35 17.53 -24.48
C ALA A 126 10.98 19.01 -24.31
N GLY A 127 11.99 19.89 -24.30
CA GLY A 127 11.87 21.28 -23.85
C GLY A 127 11.86 21.42 -22.32
N LYS A 128 10.85 20.83 -21.66
CA LYS A 128 10.83 20.60 -20.21
C LYS A 128 11.22 19.18 -19.88
N CYS A 129 12.08 18.98 -18.89
CA CYS A 129 12.50 17.65 -18.46
C CYS A 129 11.45 16.98 -17.59
N ALA A 130 11.40 15.65 -17.63
CA ALA A 130 10.63 14.85 -16.69
C ALA A 130 11.06 15.16 -15.24
N GLU A 131 10.09 15.22 -14.33
CA GLU A 131 10.34 15.46 -12.91
C GLU A 131 11.21 14.35 -12.33
N ILE A 132 12.30 14.74 -11.65
CA ILE A 132 13.16 13.82 -10.92
C ILE A 132 12.93 14.00 -9.43
N ILE A 133 12.82 12.88 -8.70
CA ILE A 133 12.84 12.90 -7.24
C ILE A 133 14.31 12.96 -6.81
N VAL A 134 14.66 14.03 -6.11
CA VAL A 134 16.01 14.30 -5.62
C VAL A 134 16.24 13.58 -4.30
N ALA A 135 15.31 13.75 -3.37
CA ALA A 135 15.33 13.12 -2.06
C ALA A 135 13.91 12.75 -1.63
N HIS A 136 13.77 11.63 -0.93
CA HIS A 136 12.56 11.19 -0.26
C HIS A 136 12.92 10.77 1.16
N LEU A 137 12.17 11.31 2.12
CA LEU A 137 12.26 10.99 3.53
C LEU A 137 10.92 10.38 3.94
N GLY A 138 10.94 9.09 4.26
CA GLY A 138 9.74 8.35 4.69
C GLY A 138 9.29 8.67 6.12
N TYR A 139 10.15 9.26 6.95
CA TYR A 139 9.86 9.64 8.33
C TYR A 139 10.48 10.99 8.67
N LEU A 140 9.74 11.80 9.44
CA LEU A 140 10.15 13.16 9.78
C LEU A 140 10.49 13.27 11.27
N ASN A 141 11.77 13.19 11.60
CA ASN A 141 12.29 13.29 12.97
C ASN A 141 12.62 14.73 13.41
N TYR A 142 12.69 15.66 12.46
CA TYR A 142 13.12 17.05 12.65
C TYR A 142 12.06 18.02 12.14
N THR A 143 12.08 19.25 12.67
CA THR A 143 11.13 20.31 12.28
C THR A 143 11.51 20.97 10.96
N GLN A 144 12.78 20.93 10.56
CA GLN A 144 13.25 21.41 9.27
C GLN A 144 14.39 20.54 8.75
N TYR A 145 14.53 20.51 7.43
CA TYR A 145 15.59 19.79 6.73
C TYR A 145 16.31 20.71 5.76
N THR A 146 17.62 20.58 5.72
CA THR A 146 18.47 21.20 4.70
C THR A 146 18.97 20.11 3.77
N VAL A 147 18.63 20.22 2.48
CA VAL A 147 19.09 19.28 1.45
C VAL A 147 20.12 19.99 0.58
N THR A 148 21.34 19.45 0.56
CA THR A 148 22.42 19.92 -0.31
C THR A 148 22.52 19.00 -1.52
N VAL A 149 22.30 19.56 -2.72
CA VAL A 149 22.26 18.82 -3.99
C VAL A 149 23.44 19.24 -4.86
N GLY A 150 24.29 18.29 -5.24
CA GLY A 150 25.36 18.49 -6.22
C GLY A 150 25.03 17.81 -7.55
N PHE A 151 25.35 18.52 -8.63
CA PHE A 151 25.23 18.01 -10.00
C PHE A 151 26.63 17.85 -10.59
N GLU A 152 27.11 16.61 -10.68
CA GLU A 152 28.40 16.30 -11.27
C GLU A 152 28.24 15.90 -12.75
N HIS A 153 29.12 16.45 -13.60
CA HIS A 153 29.19 16.17 -15.03
C HIS A 153 27.93 16.50 -15.86
N LEU A 154 27.03 17.35 -15.38
CA LEU A 154 25.90 17.85 -16.17
C LEU A 154 26.37 18.88 -17.21
N LYS A 155 26.50 18.47 -18.48
CA LYS A 155 27.04 19.29 -19.59
C LYS A 155 25.97 20.02 -20.42
N LEU A 156 24.77 20.24 -19.87
CA LEU A 156 23.65 20.86 -20.58
C LEU A 156 23.52 22.36 -20.27
N ALA A 157 23.11 23.14 -21.27
CA ALA A 157 22.71 24.54 -21.09
C ALA A 157 21.32 24.60 -20.43
N ILE A 158 21.31 24.90 -19.14
CA ILE A 158 20.10 24.91 -18.30
C ILE A 158 19.62 26.34 -18.19
N LYS A 159 18.36 26.57 -18.58
CA LYS A 159 17.69 27.85 -18.46
C LYS A 159 17.31 28.11 -17.00
N GLU A 160 16.63 27.13 -16.41
CA GLU A 160 16.09 27.22 -15.05
C GLU A 160 15.99 25.83 -14.42
N MET A 161 16.18 25.77 -13.10
CA MET A 161 15.93 24.58 -12.29
C MET A 161 14.86 24.90 -11.26
N ASN A 162 13.75 24.17 -11.29
CA ASN A 162 12.65 24.38 -10.37
C ASN A 162 12.61 23.25 -9.36
N PHE A 163 12.89 23.56 -8.11
CA PHE A 163 12.79 22.63 -6.99
C PHE A 163 11.43 22.79 -6.32
N THR A 164 10.75 21.67 -6.05
CA THR A 164 9.49 21.68 -5.31
C THR A 164 9.52 20.68 -4.17
N TRP A 165 9.06 21.15 -3.01
CA TRP A 165 8.78 20.35 -1.84
C TRP A 165 7.38 19.76 -1.95
N LYS A 166 7.26 18.46 -1.74
CA LYS A 166 5.97 17.78 -1.61
C LYS A 166 5.92 17.14 -0.22
N THR A 167 4.79 17.23 0.46
CA THR A 167 4.53 16.61 1.77
C THR A 167 3.08 16.17 1.85
N TYR A 168 2.73 15.32 2.83
CA TYR A 168 1.31 15.14 3.14
C TYR A 168 0.74 16.40 3.78
N ASP A 169 -0.50 16.72 3.42
CA ASP A 169 -1.26 17.79 4.05
C ASP A 169 -1.63 17.38 5.48
N PRO A 170 -1.29 18.19 6.51
CA PRO A 170 -1.64 17.88 7.90
C PRO A 170 -3.15 17.67 8.12
N ALA A 171 -4.01 18.40 7.41
CA ALA A 171 -5.45 18.23 7.50
C ALA A 171 -5.90 16.87 6.94
N PHE A 172 -5.23 16.38 5.91
CA PHE A 172 -5.46 15.04 5.38
C PHE A 172 -5.03 13.96 6.38
N SER A 173 -3.86 14.10 6.98
CA SER A 173 -3.40 13.16 8.02
C SER A 173 -4.36 13.08 9.21
N GLN A 174 -4.93 14.21 9.64
CA GLN A 174 -5.95 14.22 10.70
C GLN A 174 -7.23 13.48 10.29
N LEU A 175 -7.71 13.71 9.07
CA LEU A 175 -8.86 12.98 8.52
C LEU A 175 -8.57 11.47 8.46
N GLU A 176 -7.38 11.09 8.00
CA GLU A 176 -6.94 9.71 7.89
C GLU A 176 -6.94 8.99 9.24
N ILE A 177 -6.40 9.62 10.30
CA ILE A 177 -6.42 9.07 11.67
C ILE A 177 -7.85 8.77 12.10
N TRP A 178 -8.76 9.73 11.95
CA TRP A 178 -10.17 9.56 12.34
C TRP A 178 -10.86 8.46 11.54
N PHE A 179 -10.59 8.42 10.23
CA PHE A 179 -11.18 7.43 9.34
C PHE A 179 -10.71 6.02 9.73
N ARG A 180 -9.40 5.79 9.85
CA ARG A 180 -8.85 4.50 10.32
C ARG A 180 -9.43 4.10 11.68
N PHE A 181 -9.49 5.03 12.63
CA PHE A 181 -10.05 4.78 13.96
C PHE A 181 -11.52 4.31 13.91
N VAL A 182 -12.37 4.98 13.13
CA VAL A 182 -13.78 4.57 12.96
C VAL A 182 -13.88 3.15 12.39
N PHE A 183 -13.07 2.81 11.38
CA PHE A 183 -13.06 1.45 10.82
C PHE A 183 -12.54 0.39 11.79
N VAL A 184 -11.54 0.70 12.61
CA VAL A 184 -11.06 -0.18 13.67
C VAL A 184 -12.18 -0.47 14.67
N VAL A 185 -12.86 0.57 15.17
CA VAL A 185 -13.96 0.42 16.15
C VAL A 185 -15.13 -0.37 15.55
N LEU A 186 -15.55 -0.05 14.32
CA LEU A 186 -16.62 -0.77 13.64
C LEU A 186 -16.25 -2.25 13.42
N THR A 187 -15.02 -2.52 12.98
CA THR A 187 -14.54 -3.89 12.75
C THR A 187 -14.47 -4.67 14.07
N PHE A 188 -14.03 -4.02 15.15
CA PHE A 188 -14.02 -4.63 16.49
C PHE A 188 -15.43 -5.00 16.94
N ILE A 189 -16.40 -4.07 16.84
CA ILE A 189 -17.81 -4.33 17.17
C ILE A 189 -18.35 -5.51 16.35
N VAL A 190 -18.14 -5.53 15.03
CA VAL A 190 -18.60 -6.62 14.16
C VAL A 190 -17.94 -7.95 14.54
N THR A 191 -16.65 -7.95 14.87
CA THR A 191 -15.93 -9.14 15.32
C THR A 191 -16.52 -9.68 16.62
N CYS A 192 -16.77 -8.81 17.60
CA CYS A 192 -17.41 -9.19 18.87
C CYS A 192 -18.84 -9.72 18.66
N LEU A 193 -19.65 -9.06 17.82
CA LEU A 193 -20.99 -9.51 17.48
C LEU A 193 -20.99 -10.87 16.77
N PHE A 194 -20.03 -11.10 15.86
CA PHE A 194 -19.86 -12.38 15.17
C PHE A 194 -19.50 -13.50 16.15
N ALA A 195 -18.50 -13.27 17.01
CA ALA A 195 -18.10 -14.22 18.05
C ALA A 195 -19.25 -14.51 19.03
N HIS A 196 -19.97 -13.47 19.48
CA HIS A 196 -21.11 -13.60 20.36
C HIS A 196 -22.26 -14.40 19.71
N SER A 197 -22.53 -14.17 18.42
CA SER A 197 -23.57 -14.88 17.68
C SER A 197 -23.26 -16.38 17.53
N LEU A 198 -21.99 -16.75 17.46
CA LEU A 198 -21.57 -18.14 17.27
C LEU A 198 -21.18 -18.86 18.56
N ARG A 199 -21.14 -18.17 19.72
CA ARG A 199 -20.75 -18.75 21.01
C ARG A 199 -21.51 -20.00 21.43
N LYS A 200 -22.75 -20.16 20.94
CA LYS A 200 -23.63 -21.29 21.26
C LYS A 200 -23.31 -22.54 20.43
N PHE A 201 -22.53 -22.42 19.36
CA PHE A 201 -22.22 -23.51 18.43
C PHE A 201 -20.76 -23.91 18.56
N SER A 202 -20.47 -25.21 18.60
CA SER A 202 -19.09 -25.70 18.62
C SER A 202 -18.40 -25.40 17.28
N MET A 203 -17.10 -25.10 17.32
CA MET A 203 -16.25 -24.88 16.14
C MET A 203 -16.31 -26.04 15.14
N ARG A 204 -16.65 -27.26 15.58
CA ARG A 204 -16.80 -28.43 14.73
C ARG A 204 -17.95 -28.26 13.73
N ASP A 205 -19.06 -27.69 14.19
CA ASP A 205 -20.32 -27.53 13.45
C ASP A 205 -20.34 -26.28 12.54
N TRP A 206 -19.29 -25.48 12.59
CA TRP A 206 -19.19 -24.27 11.78
C TRP A 206 -18.93 -24.61 10.32
N GLY A 207 -19.64 -23.91 9.43
CA GLY A 207 -19.35 -23.93 8.01
C GLY A 207 -17.95 -23.37 7.72
N MET A 208 -17.37 -23.76 6.58
CA MET A 208 -16.05 -23.25 6.16
C MET A 208 -15.99 -21.73 6.10
N GLU A 209 -17.04 -21.09 5.59
CA GLU A 209 -17.15 -19.63 5.53
C GLU A 209 -17.11 -19.00 6.93
N GLN A 210 -17.83 -19.55 7.91
CA GLN A 210 -17.83 -19.05 9.29
C GLN A 210 -16.46 -19.21 9.96
N LYS A 211 -15.79 -20.35 9.74
CA LYS A 211 -14.42 -20.60 10.23
C LYS A 211 -13.44 -19.56 9.70
N TRP A 212 -13.48 -19.28 8.39
CA TRP A 212 -12.62 -18.27 7.78
C TRP A 212 -12.99 -16.84 8.18
N MET A 213 -14.28 -16.51 8.29
CA MET A 213 -14.73 -15.20 8.79
C MET A 213 -14.22 -14.93 10.21
N SER A 214 -14.13 -15.97 11.06
CA SER A 214 -13.55 -15.86 12.40
C SER A 214 -12.06 -15.51 12.40
N ILE A 215 -11.33 -15.80 11.31
CA ILE A 215 -9.91 -15.47 11.15
C ILE A 215 -9.78 -14.11 10.42
N LEU A 216 -10.56 -13.89 9.37
CA LEU A 216 -10.48 -12.69 8.54
C LEU A 216 -10.94 -11.43 9.28
N LEU A 217 -11.93 -11.49 10.18
CA LEU A 217 -12.42 -10.32 10.90
C LEU A 217 -11.36 -9.74 11.87
N PRO A 218 -10.69 -10.54 12.72
CA PRO A 218 -9.52 -10.07 13.47
C PRO A 218 -8.37 -9.56 12.59
N LEU A 219 -8.09 -10.21 11.46
CA LEU A 219 -7.05 -9.74 10.54
C LEU A 219 -7.44 -8.43 9.84
N LEU A 220 -8.72 -8.20 9.56
CA LEU A 220 -9.22 -6.93 9.04
C LEU A 220 -9.06 -5.79 10.05
N LEU A 221 -9.18 -6.09 11.35
CA LEU A 221 -8.88 -5.13 12.40
C LEU A 221 -7.41 -4.70 12.35
N LEU A 222 -6.48 -5.66 12.17
CA LEU A 222 -5.05 -5.36 12.00
C LEU A 222 -4.77 -4.63 10.68
N TYR A 223 -5.48 -4.96 9.59
CA TYR A 223 -5.38 -4.25 8.31
C TYR A 223 -5.77 -2.78 8.40
N ASN A 224 -6.74 -2.44 9.26
CA ASN A 224 -7.13 -1.04 9.50
C ASN A 224 -6.12 -0.27 10.37
N ASP A 225 -5.01 -0.91 10.73
CA ASP A 225 -3.88 -0.36 11.49
C ASP A 225 -4.29 0.38 12.77
N PRO A 226 -4.57 -0.35 13.86
CA PRO A 226 -4.89 0.27 15.15
C PRO A 226 -3.70 1.04 15.74
N PHE A 227 -2.48 0.84 15.23
CA PHE A 227 -1.27 1.50 15.68
C PHE A 227 -0.89 2.69 14.82
N PHE A 228 -1.70 3.06 13.82
CA PHE A 228 -1.42 4.23 12.98
C PHE A 228 -1.12 5.51 13.77
N PRO A 229 -1.87 5.86 14.85
CA PRO A 229 -1.55 7.04 15.66
C PRO A 229 -0.16 6.99 16.31
N LEU A 230 0.37 5.79 16.57
CA LEU A 230 1.71 5.61 17.15
C LEU A 230 2.81 6.12 16.21
N SER A 231 2.58 6.10 14.89
CA SER A 231 3.54 6.64 13.90
C SER A 231 3.80 8.14 14.07
N PHE A 232 2.85 8.89 14.65
CA PHE A 232 3.00 10.32 14.94
C PHE A 232 3.61 10.59 16.32
N LEU A 233 3.60 9.60 17.21
CA LEU A 233 4.12 9.69 18.57
C LEU A 233 5.56 9.18 18.68
N VAL A 234 5.89 8.16 17.88
CA VAL A 234 7.19 7.50 17.88
C VAL A 234 7.84 7.69 16.51
N ASN A 235 8.95 8.43 16.51
CA ASN A 235 9.79 8.67 15.35
C ASN A 235 10.63 7.42 14.99
N SER A 236 9.96 6.36 14.55
CA SER A 236 10.59 5.08 14.20
C SER A 236 10.00 4.51 12.92
N TRP A 237 10.80 3.69 12.23
CA TRP A 237 10.39 2.91 11.07
C TRP A 237 9.45 1.73 11.44
N PHE A 238 9.45 1.35 12.72
CA PHE A 238 8.75 0.16 13.21
C PHE A 238 7.23 0.16 12.99
N PRO A 239 6.47 1.25 13.28
CA PRO A 239 5.04 1.31 12.98
C PRO A 239 4.72 1.10 11.49
N GLY A 240 5.54 1.68 10.59
CA GLY A 240 5.36 1.50 9.14
C GLY A 240 5.60 0.05 8.68
N MET A 241 6.65 -0.60 9.19
CA MET A 241 6.88 -2.03 8.93
C MET A 241 5.72 -2.90 9.44
N LEU A 242 5.14 -2.55 10.58
CA LEU A 242 4.00 -3.27 11.16
C LEU A 242 2.76 -3.16 10.27
N ASP A 243 2.48 -1.97 9.72
CA ASP A 243 1.40 -1.75 8.76
C ASP A 243 1.60 -2.63 7.50
N ASP A 244 2.80 -2.60 6.90
CA ASP A 244 3.14 -3.45 5.72
C ASP A 244 2.95 -4.96 6.02
N LEU A 245 3.33 -5.40 7.22
CA LEU A 245 3.16 -6.78 7.67
C LEU A 245 1.67 -7.15 7.82
N PHE A 246 0.88 -6.31 8.49
CA PHE A 246 -0.54 -6.56 8.68
C PHE A 246 -1.32 -6.54 7.38
N GLN A 247 -1.01 -5.60 6.48
CA GLN A 247 -1.62 -5.52 5.16
C GLN A 247 -1.33 -6.79 4.34
N SER A 248 -0.07 -7.22 4.29
CA SER A 248 0.33 -8.42 3.55
C SER A 248 -0.27 -9.70 4.13
N VAL A 249 -0.33 -9.85 5.47
CA VAL A 249 -0.97 -11.00 6.13
C VAL A 249 -2.46 -11.06 5.81
N PHE A 250 -3.18 -9.95 5.94
CA PHE A 250 -4.62 -9.91 5.66
C PHE A 250 -4.91 -10.23 4.18
N LEU A 251 -4.19 -9.59 3.25
CA LEU A 251 -4.34 -9.85 1.81
C LEU A 251 -4.10 -11.32 1.50
N CYS A 252 -3.03 -11.93 2.02
CA CYS A 252 -2.75 -13.33 1.79
C CYS A 252 -3.81 -14.25 2.43
N ALA A 253 -4.29 -13.93 3.64
CA ALA A 253 -5.39 -14.66 4.26
C ALA A 253 -6.69 -14.58 3.42
N LEU A 254 -6.98 -13.44 2.80
CA LEU A 254 -8.11 -13.27 1.88
C LEU A 254 -7.95 -14.12 0.61
N LEU A 255 -6.76 -14.14 0.02
CA LEU A 255 -6.46 -14.99 -1.13
C LEU A 255 -6.61 -16.49 -0.80
N LEU A 256 -6.18 -16.89 0.39
CA LEU A 256 -6.32 -18.26 0.89
C LEU A 256 -7.78 -18.62 1.16
N PHE A 257 -8.55 -17.68 1.72
CA PHE A 257 -9.99 -17.82 1.92
C PHE A 257 -10.70 -18.14 0.60
N TRP A 258 -10.43 -17.39 -0.48
CA TRP A 258 -11.04 -17.66 -1.78
C TRP A 258 -10.74 -19.07 -2.29
N LEU A 259 -9.48 -19.50 -2.27
CA LEU A 259 -9.11 -20.88 -2.65
C LEU A 259 -9.82 -21.93 -1.79
N CYS A 260 -9.94 -21.68 -0.48
CA CYS A 260 -10.58 -22.59 0.46
C CYS A 260 -12.10 -22.68 0.25
N VAL A 261 -12.78 -21.58 -0.07
CA VAL A 261 -14.22 -21.59 -0.29
C VAL A 261 -14.55 -22.22 -1.64
N TYR A 262 -13.91 -21.85 -2.75
CA TYR A 262 -14.18 -22.46 -4.06
C TYR A 262 -13.90 -23.96 -4.07
N HIS A 263 -12.79 -24.39 -3.46
CA HIS A 263 -12.50 -25.83 -3.33
C HIS A 263 -13.41 -26.52 -2.30
N GLY A 264 -13.81 -25.80 -1.24
CA GLY A 264 -14.68 -26.30 -0.18
C GLY A 264 -16.14 -26.49 -0.60
N ILE A 265 -16.62 -25.70 -1.56
CA ILE A 265 -17.94 -25.85 -2.19
C ILE A 265 -18.00 -27.13 -3.02
N ARG A 266 -16.88 -27.53 -3.63
CA ARG A 266 -16.77 -28.67 -4.54
C ARG A 266 -16.80 -30.03 -3.83
N VAL A 267 -16.11 -30.17 -2.70
CA VAL A 267 -15.89 -31.47 -2.04
C VAL A 267 -16.77 -31.59 -0.79
N GLN A 268 -17.95 -32.19 -0.96
CA GLN A 268 -18.85 -32.63 0.13
C GLN A 268 -18.50 -34.07 0.58
N GLY A 269 -17.30 -34.28 1.12
CA GLY A 269 -16.85 -35.59 1.63
C GLY A 269 -15.72 -35.48 2.66
N GLU A 270 -15.28 -36.60 3.24
CA GLU A 270 -14.22 -36.65 4.28
C GLU A 270 -12.91 -36.07 3.76
N ARG A 271 -12.43 -35.03 4.44
CA ARG A 271 -11.23 -34.28 4.04
C ARG A 271 -10.03 -34.75 4.85
N LYS A 272 -8.98 -35.23 4.17
CA LYS A 272 -7.64 -35.21 4.76
C LYS A 272 -7.19 -33.74 4.82
N CYS A 273 -7.20 -33.16 6.02
CA CYS A 273 -6.83 -31.76 6.29
C CYS A 273 -5.52 -31.37 5.58
N LEU A 274 -4.51 -32.25 5.65
CA LEU A 274 -3.20 -32.02 5.08
C LEU A 274 -3.22 -31.82 3.55
N THR A 275 -3.83 -32.75 2.80
CA THR A 275 -3.89 -32.69 1.33
C THR A 275 -4.77 -31.54 0.84
N PHE A 276 -5.78 -31.15 1.62
CA PHE A 276 -6.64 -30.02 1.28
C PHE A 276 -5.92 -28.68 1.43
N TYR A 277 -5.21 -28.47 2.54
CA TYR A 277 -4.65 -27.17 2.90
C TYR A 277 -3.22 -26.95 2.40
N LEU A 278 -2.33 -27.95 2.44
CA LEU A 278 -0.91 -27.80 2.08
C LEU A 278 -0.64 -27.10 0.74
N PRO A 279 -1.21 -27.53 -0.41
CA PRO A 279 -0.89 -26.91 -1.69
C PRO A 279 -1.36 -25.44 -1.75
N LYS A 280 -2.45 -25.11 -1.04
CA LYS A 280 -3.00 -23.75 -1.00
C LYS A 280 -2.13 -22.86 -0.12
N PHE A 281 -1.73 -23.35 1.05
CA PHE A 281 -0.77 -22.65 1.93
C PHE A 281 0.60 -22.48 1.27
N PHE A 282 1.04 -23.43 0.45
CA PHE A 282 2.31 -23.30 -0.25
C PHE A 282 2.28 -22.15 -1.25
N ILE A 283 1.28 -22.09 -2.14
CA ILE A 283 1.16 -21.02 -3.15
C ILE A 283 1.01 -19.65 -2.47
N VAL A 284 0.06 -19.55 -1.53
CA VAL A 284 -0.20 -18.26 -0.85
C VAL A 284 0.93 -17.88 0.10
N GLY A 285 1.57 -18.85 0.74
CA GLY A 285 2.72 -18.64 1.60
C GLY A 285 3.93 -18.10 0.84
N LEU A 286 4.18 -18.58 -0.38
CA LEU A 286 5.21 -18.01 -1.26
C LEU A 286 4.89 -16.57 -1.65
N LEU A 287 3.63 -16.24 -1.95
CA LEU A 287 3.20 -14.86 -2.19
C LEU A 287 3.41 -13.96 -0.97
N TRP A 288 3.04 -14.47 0.22
CA TRP A 288 3.20 -13.74 1.47
C TRP A 288 4.67 -13.46 1.78
N LEU A 289 5.52 -14.50 1.72
CA LEU A 289 6.96 -14.37 1.92
C LEU A 289 7.56 -13.37 0.93
N ALA A 290 7.13 -13.41 -0.33
CA ALA A 290 7.60 -12.48 -1.34
C ALA A 290 7.14 -11.04 -1.09
N SER A 291 5.89 -10.85 -0.68
CA SER A 291 5.34 -9.53 -0.36
C SER A 291 6.04 -8.89 0.84
N VAL A 292 6.25 -9.65 1.92
CA VAL A 292 6.89 -9.15 3.16
C VAL A 292 8.35 -8.81 2.90
N THR A 293 9.09 -9.69 2.21
CA THR A 293 10.49 -9.41 1.88
C THR A 293 10.65 -8.20 0.97
N LEU A 294 9.78 -8.03 -0.03
CA LEU A 294 9.77 -6.83 -0.88
C LEU A 294 9.48 -5.55 -0.08
N GLY A 295 8.47 -5.57 0.78
CA GLY A 295 8.09 -4.42 1.62
C GLY A 295 9.23 -4.02 2.57
N ILE A 296 9.73 -4.98 3.35
CA ILE A 296 10.85 -4.72 4.29
C ILE A 296 12.09 -4.24 3.54
N TRP A 297 12.44 -4.88 2.42
CA TRP A 297 13.60 -4.48 1.61
C TRP A 297 13.45 -3.05 1.09
N GLN A 298 12.26 -2.66 0.63
CA GLN A 298 12.00 -1.30 0.19
C GLN A 298 12.15 -0.30 1.35
N THR A 299 11.45 -0.53 2.47
CA THR A 299 11.47 0.37 3.63
C THR A 299 12.88 0.53 4.21
N VAL A 300 13.67 -0.54 4.28
CA VAL A 300 15.06 -0.48 4.75
C VAL A 300 15.94 0.34 3.80
N ASN A 301 15.80 0.18 2.48
CA ASN A 301 16.61 0.95 1.53
C ASN A 301 16.22 2.43 1.49
N GLU A 302 14.92 2.75 1.56
CA GLU A 302 14.44 4.14 1.64
C GLU A 302 14.91 4.82 2.94
N LEU A 303 15.04 4.08 4.05
CA LEU A 303 15.58 4.60 5.30
C LEU A 303 17.09 4.87 5.24
N HIS A 304 17.86 4.00 4.57
CA HIS A 304 19.31 4.12 4.49
C HIS A 304 19.77 5.12 3.43
N ASP A 305 19.02 5.30 2.35
CA ASP A 305 19.39 6.14 1.23
C ASP A 305 18.19 6.99 0.76
N PRO A 306 18.17 8.30 1.07
CA PRO A 306 17.07 9.18 0.73
C PRO A 306 16.93 9.39 -0.79
N MET A 307 17.95 9.00 -1.57
CA MET A 307 17.84 9.03 -3.02
C MET A 307 17.15 7.77 -3.56
N TYR A 308 17.13 6.63 -2.84
CA TYR A 308 16.70 5.35 -3.40
C TYR A 308 15.27 5.39 -3.95
N GLN A 309 15.08 4.88 -5.18
CA GLN A 309 13.77 4.77 -5.82
C GLN A 309 13.57 3.38 -6.39
N TYR A 310 12.59 2.63 -5.86
CA TYR A 310 12.30 1.27 -6.32
C TYR A 310 11.98 1.15 -7.82
N ARG A 311 11.53 2.24 -8.47
CA ARG A 311 11.20 2.28 -9.91
C ARG A 311 12.42 2.33 -10.82
N VAL A 312 13.52 2.91 -10.35
CA VAL A 312 14.71 3.20 -11.17
C VAL A 312 15.91 2.36 -10.70
N ASP A 313 16.06 2.20 -9.39
CA ASP A 313 17.18 1.52 -8.73
C ASP A 313 16.91 0.01 -8.58
N THR A 314 16.63 -0.65 -9.71
CA THR A 314 15.92 -1.92 -9.71
C THR A 314 16.78 -3.20 -9.64
N GLY A 315 18.11 -3.11 -9.64
CA GLY A 315 19.04 -4.25 -9.84
C GLY A 315 18.63 -5.57 -9.16
N ASN A 316 18.73 -5.65 -7.83
CA ASN A 316 18.34 -6.87 -7.09
C ASN A 316 16.83 -6.96 -6.84
N PHE A 317 16.13 -5.83 -6.91
CA PHE A 317 14.69 -5.73 -6.68
C PHE A 317 13.87 -6.34 -7.82
N GLN A 318 14.36 -6.30 -9.07
CA GLN A 318 13.66 -6.86 -10.24
C GLN A 318 13.44 -8.36 -10.10
N GLY A 319 14.45 -9.12 -9.68
CA GLY A 319 14.35 -10.59 -9.60
C GLY A 319 13.22 -11.02 -8.66
N MET A 320 13.13 -10.38 -7.50
CA MET A 320 12.10 -10.66 -6.51
C MET A 320 10.71 -10.20 -6.97
N LYS A 321 10.63 -9.06 -7.67
CA LYS A 321 9.39 -8.60 -8.30
C LYS A 321 8.90 -9.56 -9.39
N ILE A 322 9.80 -10.05 -10.25
CA ILE A 322 9.47 -11.05 -11.28
C ILE A 322 8.98 -12.34 -10.61
N PHE A 323 9.68 -12.81 -9.57
CA PHE A 323 9.24 -13.97 -8.79
C PHE A 323 7.82 -13.79 -8.24
N PHE A 324 7.54 -12.65 -7.59
CA PHE A 324 6.21 -12.32 -7.10
C PHE A 324 5.14 -12.36 -8.21
N MET A 325 5.42 -11.74 -9.37
CA MET A 325 4.50 -11.73 -10.52
C MET A 325 4.24 -13.13 -11.08
N VAL A 326 5.26 -13.98 -11.15
CA VAL A 326 5.13 -15.36 -11.64
C VAL A 326 4.24 -16.19 -10.69
N VAL A 327 4.50 -16.13 -9.38
CA VAL A 327 3.68 -16.84 -8.39
C VAL A 327 2.24 -16.31 -8.39
N ALA A 328 2.05 -15.00 -8.56
CA ALA A 328 0.72 -14.39 -8.65
C ALA A 328 -0.04 -14.86 -9.89
N ALA A 329 0.63 -14.98 -11.04
CA ALA A 329 0.03 -15.53 -12.25
C ALA A 329 -0.41 -17.00 -12.04
N VAL A 330 0.44 -17.82 -11.41
CA VAL A 330 0.10 -19.22 -11.06
C VAL A 330 -1.11 -19.26 -10.12
N TYR A 331 -1.18 -18.37 -9.12
CA TYR A 331 -2.33 -18.25 -8.23
C TYR A 331 -3.62 -17.92 -9.00
N ILE A 332 -3.59 -16.92 -9.89
CA ILE A 332 -4.76 -16.50 -10.68
C ILE A 332 -5.23 -17.64 -11.57
N LEU A 333 -4.33 -18.33 -12.26
CA LEU A 333 -4.66 -19.49 -13.10
C LEU A 333 -5.30 -20.62 -12.26
N TYR A 334 -4.76 -20.88 -11.07
CA TYR A 334 -5.33 -21.87 -10.16
C TYR A 334 -6.72 -21.47 -9.64
N LEU A 335 -6.91 -20.19 -9.28
CA LEU A 335 -8.21 -19.66 -8.87
C LEU A 335 -9.23 -19.75 -10.01
N LEU A 336 -8.86 -19.35 -11.23
CA LEU A 336 -9.72 -19.46 -12.41
C LEU A 336 -10.10 -20.90 -12.69
N PHE A 337 -9.15 -21.84 -12.61
CA PHE A 337 -9.42 -23.26 -12.74
C PHE A 337 -10.45 -23.75 -11.71
N LEU A 338 -10.32 -23.34 -10.44
CA LEU A 338 -11.29 -23.68 -9.40
C LEU A 338 -12.68 -23.07 -9.66
N ILE A 339 -12.75 -21.82 -10.13
CA ILE A 339 -14.01 -21.15 -10.45
C ILE A 339 -14.70 -21.84 -11.63
N VAL A 340 -14.00 -22.05 -12.75
CA VAL A 340 -14.57 -22.71 -13.95
C VAL A 340 -15.07 -24.09 -13.61
N ARG A 341 -14.28 -24.86 -12.84
CA ARG A 341 -14.66 -26.20 -12.43
C ARG A 341 -15.85 -26.18 -11.47
N ALA A 342 -15.88 -25.24 -10.52
CA ALA A 342 -17.04 -25.06 -9.64
C ALA A 342 -18.30 -24.74 -10.46
N CYS A 343 -18.24 -23.79 -11.39
CA CYS A 343 -19.37 -23.46 -12.27
C CYS A 343 -19.83 -24.66 -13.12
N SER A 344 -18.90 -25.48 -13.62
CA SER A 344 -19.22 -26.66 -14.43
C SER A 344 -19.86 -27.79 -13.62
N GLU A 345 -19.31 -28.12 -12.45
CA GLU A 345 -19.79 -29.23 -11.62
C GLU A 345 -21.09 -28.85 -10.86
N LEU A 346 -21.31 -27.56 -10.57
CA LEU A 346 -22.49 -27.09 -9.84
C LEU A 346 -23.71 -26.71 -10.70
N ARG A 347 -23.60 -26.79 -12.04
CA ARG A 347 -24.71 -26.45 -12.96
C ARG A 347 -25.98 -27.28 -12.71
N HIS A 348 -25.87 -28.38 -11.97
CA HIS A 348 -26.97 -29.29 -11.63
C HIS A 348 -27.56 -29.07 -10.21
N MET A 349 -27.10 -28.09 -9.42
CA MET A 349 -27.51 -27.90 -8.02
C MET A 349 -28.10 -26.49 -7.77
N PRO A 350 -29.43 -26.31 -7.61
CA PRO A 350 -30.09 -24.99 -7.61
C PRO A 350 -29.77 -24.10 -6.40
N TYR A 351 -29.41 -24.65 -5.24
CA TYR A 351 -29.16 -23.88 -4.01
C TYR A 351 -27.74 -23.31 -3.89
N VAL A 352 -26.77 -23.90 -4.61
CA VAL A 352 -25.34 -23.53 -4.49
C VAL A 352 -24.94 -22.47 -5.53
N ASP A 353 -25.74 -22.32 -6.58
CA ASP A 353 -25.61 -21.29 -7.62
C ASP A 353 -25.68 -19.86 -7.06
N LEU A 354 -26.56 -19.61 -6.09
CA LEU A 354 -26.70 -18.29 -5.46
C LEU A 354 -25.45 -17.89 -4.64
N ARG A 355 -24.91 -18.82 -3.84
CA ARG A 355 -23.68 -18.61 -3.06
C ARG A 355 -22.48 -18.36 -3.96
N LEU A 356 -22.34 -19.16 -5.01
CA LEU A 356 -21.24 -19.06 -5.96
C LEU A 356 -21.27 -17.71 -6.68
N LYS A 357 -22.44 -17.31 -7.21
CA LYS A 357 -22.65 -16.01 -7.88
C LYS A 357 -22.27 -14.82 -6.99
N PHE A 358 -22.68 -14.83 -5.72
CA PHE A 358 -22.33 -13.76 -4.78
C PHE A 358 -20.85 -13.71 -4.45
N LEU A 359 -20.24 -14.87 -4.15
CA LEU A 359 -18.82 -14.92 -3.85
C LEU A 359 -17.99 -14.49 -5.06
N THR A 360 -18.33 -14.95 -6.28
CA THR A 360 -17.65 -14.52 -7.52
C THR A 360 -17.85 -13.04 -7.82
N ALA A 361 -19.05 -12.49 -7.62
CA ALA A 361 -19.31 -11.08 -7.85
C ALA A 361 -18.54 -10.20 -6.84
N LEU A 362 -18.54 -10.59 -5.56
CA LEU A 362 -17.80 -9.88 -4.52
C LEU A 362 -16.29 -9.99 -4.75
N THR A 363 -15.76 -11.17 -5.09
CA THR A 363 -14.35 -11.36 -5.45
C THR A 363 -13.98 -10.51 -6.67
N PHE A 364 -14.83 -10.43 -7.69
CA PHE A 364 -14.59 -9.61 -8.87
C PHE A 364 -14.57 -8.11 -8.56
N VAL A 365 -15.56 -7.62 -7.78
CA VAL A 365 -15.58 -6.22 -7.31
C VAL A 365 -14.30 -5.92 -6.52
N VAL A 366 -13.91 -6.78 -5.58
CA VAL A 366 -12.68 -6.57 -4.79
C VAL A 366 -11.43 -6.57 -5.67
N LEU A 367 -11.33 -7.46 -6.66
CA LEU A 367 -10.18 -7.54 -7.58
C LEU A 367 -10.10 -6.39 -8.60
N VAL A 368 -11.22 -5.73 -8.90
CA VAL A 368 -11.25 -4.60 -9.85
C VAL A 368 -10.99 -3.27 -9.13
N PHE A 369 -11.46 -3.14 -7.88
CA PHE A 369 -11.33 -1.89 -7.11
C PHE A 369 -10.12 -1.84 -6.16
N ARG A 370 -9.43 -2.96 -5.92
CA ARG A 370 -8.09 -2.99 -5.32
C ARG A 370 -7.06 -3.40 -6.35
#